data_AF-A0A4Y9ZXF8-F1
#
_entry.id   AF-A0A4Y9ZXF8-F1
#
_cell.length_a   1.000
_cell.length_b   1.000
_cell.length_c   1.000
_cell.angle_alpha   90.00
_cell.angle_beta   90.00
_cell.angle_gamma   90.00
#
_symmetry.space_group_name_H-M   'P 1'
#
loop_
_entity.id
_entity.type
_entity.pdbx_description
1 polymer ?
#
loop_
_entity_poly.entity_id
_entity_poly.type
_entity_poly.pdbx_seq_one_letter_code
_entity_poly.pdbx_strand_id
1 'polypeptide(L)'
;MATAAHIQSLLVPADIASSQQNALRLLNNDHTISHSTQHLAAAVDEAQKHRDQLKSSVRSVRIPTSELQTLISHTRASAASHLHTAQELSLLRHSLADELASLVEELVSSMSASDRRPTLLEDVETMHRNLKELESIKVYVQIIHHALQLREAAIAQVQSSHPIDVSPYQALQSFVSSVSKTCSKVPETTGQTSSVRIVAFLSELATRTWADMRAALSNVLLSAADNLRWPMPVDFAAAKAEDRQAFEKSFNDLLSLQAIGEEIHSSDVEHKEQDELYAIQALIQPVSLRFKYHFDGSRQTNRVDKPEWYFTHILNVCHEHRHFLETAVQSLLLSSKYRDIDAWREFTSDLFPLVIRRLKRSIPVLLPHPPLLAHTIYQALAFDASLKEEDFSLAGTIAGRARENAEWEGVSEVILGRKEWFERWMEGEKAFALEQYHEIISAPDAWLIADGEPHDADAPVQTSSAADRELRPTNSARQLKALVEQDVSMDMDGADGSIEGPDAAFEDDSDDSDDMEMVPVPMLADALRT
;
A
#
# COMPACT_ATOMS: atom_id res chain seq x y z
N MET A 1 -69.31 -3.26 -79.56
CA MET A 1 -70.41 -2.42 -80.08
C MET A 1 -71.46 -3.19 -80.90
N ALA A 2 -71.10 -4.29 -81.61
CA ALA A 2 -72.04 -5.03 -82.47
C ALA A 2 -73.23 -5.72 -81.74
N THR A 3 -73.10 -6.06 -80.46
CA THR A 3 -74.13 -6.78 -79.70
C THR A 3 -75.24 -5.88 -79.13
N ALA A 4 -74.93 -4.61 -78.83
CA ALA A 4 -75.91 -3.69 -78.25
C ALA A 4 -76.99 -3.26 -79.26
N ALA A 5 -76.60 -3.04 -80.52
CA ALA A 5 -77.53 -2.63 -81.58
C ALA A 5 -78.56 -3.73 -81.95
N HIS A 6 -78.17 -5.00 -81.87
CA HIS A 6 -79.05 -6.14 -82.16
C HIS A 6 -80.11 -6.33 -81.07
N ILE A 7 -79.76 -6.07 -79.80
CA ILE A 7 -80.72 -6.14 -78.68
C ILE A 7 -81.76 -5.02 -78.79
N GLN A 8 -81.36 -3.84 -79.28
CA GLN A 8 -82.26 -2.70 -79.46
C GLN A 8 -83.30 -2.93 -80.57
N SER A 9 -82.97 -3.65 -81.65
CA SER A 9 -83.96 -3.97 -82.71
C SER A 9 -85.00 -5.01 -82.29
N LEU A 10 -84.68 -5.87 -81.33
CA LEU A 10 -85.57 -6.91 -80.80
C LEU A 10 -86.56 -6.38 -79.73
N LEU A 11 -86.37 -5.14 -79.26
CA LEU A 11 -87.22 -4.51 -78.24
C LEU A 11 -88.37 -3.65 -78.82
N VAL A 12 -88.51 -3.56 -80.14
CA VAL A 12 -89.59 -2.79 -80.80
C VAL A 12 -90.89 -3.61 -80.82
N PRO A 13 -92.06 -3.05 -80.44
CA PRO A 13 -93.33 -3.79 -80.38
C PRO A 13 -93.87 -4.17 -81.77
N ALA A 14 -94.53 -5.33 -81.85
CA ALA A 14 -94.94 -5.96 -83.11
C ALA A 14 -96.08 -5.23 -83.86
N ASP A 15 -95.93 -5.08 -85.19
CA ASP A 15 -96.92 -4.47 -86.07
C ASP A 15 -98.14 -5.39 -86.31
N ILE A 16 -99.29 -4.95 -85.80
CA ILE A 16 -100.54 -5.71 -85.77
C ILE A 16 -101.11 -5.88 -87.19
N ALA A 17 -100.88 -4.93 -88.08
CA ALA A 17 -101.43 -4.96 -89.44
C ALA A 17 -100.80 -6.10 -90.29
N SER A 18 -99.47 -6.22 -90.24
CA SER A 18 -98.73 -7.27 -90.93
C SER A 18 -99.09 -8.68 -90.44
N SER A 19 -99.36 -8.83 -89.14
CA SER A 19 -99.75 -10.11 -88.53
C SER A 19 -101.17 -10.54 -88.94
N GLN A 20 -102.13 -9.60 -88.98
CA GLN A 20 -103.50 -9.88 -89.44
C GLN A 20 -103.56 -10.23 -90.94
N GLN A 21 -102.76 -9.56 -91.77
CA GLN A 21 -102.72 -9.84 -93.22
C GLN A 21 -102.15 -11.23 -93.53
N ASN A 22 -101.17 -11.71 -92.74
CA ASN A 22 -100.68 -13.09 -92.85
C ASN A 22 -101.68 -14.13 -92.36
N ALA A 23 -102.43 -13.84 -91.29
CA ALA A 23 -103.46 -14.75 -90.79
C ALA A 23 -104.59 -14.94 -91.81
N LEU A 24 -105.03 -13.87 -92.49
CA LEU A 24 -106.01 -13.96 -93.58
C LEU A 24 -105.47 -14.73 -94.80
N ARG A 25 -104.18 -14.59 -95.10
CA ARG A 25 -103.52 -15.34 -96.19
C ARG A 25 -103.48 -16.84 -95.93
N LEU A 26 -103.22 -17.25 -94.68
CA LEU A 26 -103.24 -18.66 -94.28
C LEU A 26 -104.66 -19.25 -94.37
N LEU A 27 -105.66 -18.54 -93.85
CA LEU A 27 -107.06 -18.99 -93.90
C LEU A 27 -107.60 -19.15 -95.33
N ASN A 28 -107.20 -18.28 -96.26
CA ASN A 28 -107.65 -18.36 -97.65
C ASN A 28 -106.91 -19.43 -98.48
N ASN A 29 -105.66 -19.76 -98.14
CA ASN A 29 -104.91 -20.79 -98.87
C ASN A 29 -105.38 -22.20 -98.52
N ASP A 30 -105.88 -22.43 -97.31
CA ASP A 30 -106.23 -23.77 -96.83
C ASP A 30 -107.68 -24.20 -97.12
N HIS A 31 -108.47 -23.40 -97.84
CA HIS A 31 -109.86 -23.77 -98.17
C HIS A 31 -110.11 -23.96 -99.67
N THR A 32 -109.95 -25.22 -100.14
CA THR A 32 -110.72 -25.74 -101.29
C THR A 32 -111.25 -27.17 -101.05
N ILE A 33 -112.58 -27.23 -100.95
CA ILE A 33 -113.52 -28.38 -101.09
C ILE A 33 -113.53 -29.45 -99.98
N SER A 34 -114.33 -29.22 -98.93
CA SER A 34 -115.49 -30.07 -98.59
C SER A 34 -116.25 -29.46 -97.40
N HIS A 35 -117.57 -29.38 -97.49
CA HIS A 35 -118.45 -28.78 -96.49
C HIS A 35 -118.54 -29.64 -95.22
N SER A 36 -117.89 -29.22 -94.14
CA SER A 36 -118.32 -29.55 -92.79
C SER A 36 -117.81 -28.51 -91.78
N THR A 37 -118.72 -27.94 -90.99
CA THR A 37 -118.47 -26.96 -89.93
C THR A 37 -117.53 -27.46 -88.82
N GLN A 38 -117.20 -28.75 -88.81
CA GLN A 38 -116.31 -29.37 -87.83
C GLN A 38 -114.81 -29.07 -88.08
N HIS A 39 -114.37 -28.89 -89.33
CA HIS A 39 -112.96 -28.63 -89.62
C HIS A 39 -112.50 -27.21 -89.22
N LEU A 40 -113.39 -26.21 -89.35
CA LEU A 40 -113.13 -24.84 -88.93
C LEU A 40 -113.06 -24.71 -87.40
N ALA A 41 -113.88 -25.47 -86.66
CA ALA A 41 -113.79 -25.51 -85.20
C ALA A 41 -112.46 -26.13 -84.74
N ALA A 42 -111.99 -27.18 -85.40
CA ALA A 42 -110.71 -27.82 -85.09
C ALA A 42 -109.51 -26.90 -85.35
N ALA A 43 -109.48 -26.18 -86.49
CA ALA A 43 -108.39 -25.25 -86.81
C ALA A 43 -108.32 -24.04 -85.85
N VAL A 44 -109.48 -23.54 -85.38
CA VAL A 44 -109.53 -22.47 -84.37
C VAL A 44 -109.05 -22.98 -83.01
N ASP A 45 -109.43 -24.19 -82.61
CA ASP A 45 -109.00 -24.78 -81.34
C ASP A 45 -107.49 -25.10 -81.34
N GLU A 46 -106.94 -25.50 -82.48
CA GLU A 46 -105.50 -25.70 -82.68
C GLU A 46 -104.72 -24.38 -82.68
N ALA A 47 -105.23 -23.33 -83.34
CA ALA A 47 -104.64 -22.00 -83.29
C ALA A 47 -104.71 -21.38 -81.88
N GLN A 48 -105.77 -21.65 -81.11
CA GLN A 48 -105.89 -21.22 -79.71
C GLN A 48 -104.89 -21.97 -78.82
N LYS A 49 -104.75 -23.29 -78.96
CA LYS A 49 -103.73 -24.08 -78.25
C LYS A 49 -102.33 -23.59 -78.59
N HIS A 50 -102.04 -23.31 -79.85
CA HIS A 50 -100.72 -22.83 -80.27
C HIS A 50 -100.43 -21.42 -79.73
N ARG A 51 -101.43 -20.52 -79.73
CA ARG A 51 -101.32 -19.19 -79.11
C ARG A 51 -101.07 -19.30 -77.60
N ASP A 52 -101.76 -20.21 -76.92
CA ASP A 52 -101.63 -20.37 -75.48
C ASP A 52 -100.29 -21.04 -75.11
N GLN A 53 -99.78 -21.95 -75.96
CA GLN A 53 -98.40 -22.46 -75.89
C GLN A 53 -97.33 -21.39 -76.14
N LEU A 54 -97.54 -20.48 -77.09
CA LEU A 54 -96.62 -19.36 -77.33
C LEU A 54 -96.66 -18.37 -76.17
N LYS A 55 -97.84 -18.09 -75.59
CA LYS A 55 -97.97 -17.27 -74.38
C LYS A 55 -97.28 -17.91 -73.18
N SER A 56 -97.36 -19.22 -73.00
CA SER A 56 -96.65 -19.91 -71.93
C SER A 56 -95.13 -19.93 -72.17
N SER A 57 -94.70 -20.13 -73.42
CA SER A 57 -93.28 -20.10 -73.80
C SER A 57 -92.65 -18.71 -73.60
N VAL A 58 -93.34 -17.63 -73.98
CA VAL A 58 -92.86 -16.25 -73.73
C VAL A 58 -92.82 -15.93 -72.23
N ARG A 59 -93.76 -16.45 -71.42
CA ARG A 59 -93.67 -16.34 -69.95
C ARG A 59 -92.49 -17.15 -69.39
N SER A 60 -92.16 -18.29 -69.98
CA SER A 60 -91.02 -19.11 -69.54
C SER A 60 -89.66 -18.54 -69.94
N VAL A 61 -89.56 -17.83 -71.08
CA VAL A 61 -88.33 -17.17 -71.56
C VAL A 61 -88.13 -15.80 -70.91
N ARG A 62 -89.18 -15.22 -70.31
CA ARG A 62 -89.06 -14.08 -69.38
C ARG A 62 -88.50 -14.53 -68.01
N ILE A 63 -87.40 -15.30 -68.06
CA ILE A 63 -86.46 -15.51 -66.96
C ILE A 63 -85.88 -14.12 -66.62
N PRO A 64 -85.72 -13.78 -65.34
CA PRO A 64 -85.97 -12.43 -64.88
C PRO A 64 -84.73 -11.55 -65.08
N THR A 65 -84.90 -10.42 -65.77
CA THR A 65 -83.88 -9.36 -65.92
C THR A 65 -83.31 -8.86 -64.59
N SER A 66 -83.98 -9.14 -63.47
CA SER A 66 -83.47 -8.92 -62.13
C SER A 66 -82.27 -9.81 -61.78
N GLU A 67 -82.20 -11.08 -62.20
CA GLU A 67 -81.09 -11.98 -61.87
C GLU A 67 -79.78 -11.59 -62.56
N LEU A 68 -79.86 -11.10 -63.80
CA LEU A 68 -78.68 -10.63 -64.53
C LEU A 68 -78.21 -9.26 -63.98
N GLN A 69 -79.15 -8.39 -63.59
CA GLN A 69 -78.82 -7.13 -62.90
C GLN A 69 -78.25 -7.37 -61.50
N THR A 70 -78.72 -8.38 -60.76
CA THR A 70 -78.14 -8.74 -59.46
C THR A 70 -76.75 -9.32 -59.61
N LEU A 71 -76.47 -10.13 -60.64
CA LEU A 71 -75.13 -10.64 -60.90
C LEU A 71 -74.15 -9.51 -61.28
N ILE A 72 -74.58 -8.54 -62.11
CA ILE A 72 -73.75 -7.39 -62.50
C ILE A 72 -73.53 -6.45 -61.32
N SER A 73 -74.54 -6.21 -60.49
CA SER A 73 -74.38 -5.37 -59.29
C SER A 73 -73.51 -6.05 -58.25
N HIS A 74 -73.65 -7.36 -58.05
CA HIS A 74 -72.83 -8.16 -57.16
C HIS A 74 -71.36 -8.20 -57.63
N THR A 75 -71.10 -8.44 -58.91
CA THR A 75 -69.72 -8.46 -59.44
C THR A 75 -69.07 -7.08 -59.37
N ARG A 76 -69.80 -5.99 -59.62
CA ARG A 76 -69.28 -4.63 -59.43
C ARG A 76 -69.02 -4.30 -57.96
N ALA A 77 -69.91 -4.70 -57.06
CA ALA A 77 -69.72 -4.50 -55.62
C ALA A 77 -68.50 -5.28 -55.10
N SER A 78 -68.34 -6.53 -55.54
CA SER A 78 -67.19 -7.38 -55.19
C SER A 78 -65.89 -6.82 -55.77
N ALA A 79 -65.86 -6.35 -57.02
CA ALA A 79 -64.67 -5.74 -57.61
C ALA A 79 -64.28 -4.42 -56.92
N ALA A 80 -65.26 -3.59 -56.54
CA ALA A 80 -65.00 -2.38 -55.77
C ALA A 80 -64.47 -2.71 -54.36
N SER A 81 -65.01 -3.75 -53.72
CA SER A 81 -64.51 -4.24 -52.44
C SER A 81 -63.06 -4.73 -52.55
N HIS A 82 -62.72 -5.53 -53.58
CA HIS A 82 -61.34 -5.98 -53.78
C HIS A 82 -60.37 -4.84 -54.06
N LEU A 83 -60.77 -3.84 -54.86
CA LEU A 83 -59.95 -2.66 -55.13
C LEU A 83 -59.69 -1.87 -53.84
N HIS A 84 -60.74 -1.67 -53.02
CA HIS A 84 -60.61 -1.02 -51.73
C HIS A 84 -59.65 -1.77 -50.80
N THR A 85 -59.81 -3.09 -50.66
CA THR A 85 -58.89 -3.90 -49.85
C THR A 85 -57.44 -3.86 -50.36
N ALA A 86 -57.22 -3.81 -51.67
CA ALA A 86 -55.88 -3.72 -52.23
C ALA A 86 -55.22 -2.35 -51.96
N GLN A 87 -55.99 -1.27 -51.97
CA GLN A 87 -55.52 0.06 -51.59
C GLN A 87 -55.13 0.11 -50.12
N GLU A 88 -55.97 -0.43 -49.24
CA GLU A 88 -55.68 -0.52 -47.81
C GLU A 88 -54.38 -1.33 -47.55
N LEU A 89 -54.22 -2.48 -48.18
CA LEU A 89 -53.00 -3.29 -48.06
C LEU A 89 -51.76 -2.57 -48.59
N SER A 90 -51.88 -1.80 -49.67
CA SER A 90 -50.77 -1.01 -50.21
C SER A 90 -50.36 0.12 -49.26
N LEU A 91 -51.32 0.82 -48.64
CA LEU A 91 -51.03 1.85 -47.64
C LEU A 91 -50.34 1.24 -46.42
N LEU A 92 -50.85 0.10 -45.94
CA LEU A 92 -50.25 -0.63 -44.83
C LEU A 92 -48.80 -1.05 -45.15
N ARG A 93 -48.54 -1.51 -46.38
CA ARG A 93 -47.17 -1.85 -46.80
C ARG A 93 -46.21 -0.65 -46.76
N HIS A 94 -46.63 0.53 -47.19
CA HIS A 94 -45.77 1.72 -47.15
C HIS A 94 -45.55 2.17 -45.71
N SER A 95 -46.59 2.15 -44.87
CA SER A 95 -46.46 2.40 -43.43
C SER A 95 -45.44 1.47 -42.79
N LEU A 96 -45.54 0.16 -43.05
CA LEU A 96 -44.57 -0.82 -42.53
C LEU A 96 -43.17 -0.61 -43.08
N ALA A 97 -43.02 -0.21 -44.35
CA ALA A 97 -41.71 0.04 -44.95
C ALA A 97 -41.04 1.27 -44.31
N ASP A 98 -41.78 2.34 -44.04
CA ASP A 98 -41.27 3.53 -43.37
C ASP A 98 -40.92 3.24 -41.91
N GLU A 99 -41.74 2.45 -41.20
CA GLU A 99 -41.42 1.97 -39.84
C GLU A 99 -40.17 1.08 -39.82
N LEU A 100 -40.01 0.19 -40.80
CA LEU A 100 -38.81 -0.64 -40.91
C LEU A 100 -37.57 0.19 -41.24
N ALA A 101 -37.68 1.21 -42.10
CA ALA A 101 -36.56 2.07 -42.45
C ALA A 101 -36.07 2.91 -41.25
N SER A 102 -36.99 3.45 -40.44
CA SER A 102 -36.62 4.20 -39.23
C SER A 102 -35.97 3.31 -38.17
N LEU A 103 -36.51 2.10 -37.94
CA LEU A 103 -35.93 1.12 -37.03
C LEU A 103 -34.53 0.68 -37.48
N VAL A 104 -34.32 0.49 -38.79
CA VAL A 104 -33.00 0.13 -39.32
C VAL A 104 -32.01 1.28 -39.13
N GLU A 105 -32.41 2.52 -39.38
CA GLU A 105 -31.54 3.70 -39.19
C GLU A 105 -31.15 3.90 -37.72
N GLU A 106 -32.06 3.63 -36.78
CA GLU A 106 -31.80 3.67 -35.33
C GLU A 106 -30.86 2.56 -34.85
N LEU A 107 -30.77 1.45 -35.58
CA LEU A 107 -29.89 0.31 -35.29
C LEU A 107 -28.50 0.41 -35.95
N VAL A 108 -28.23 1.42 -36.80
CA VAL A 108 -26.92 1.57 -37.46
C VAL A 108 -25.89 2.15 -36.47
N SER A 109 -24.82 1.38 -36.22
CA SER A 109 -23.69 1.72 -35.35
C SER A 109 -23.08 3.10 -35.63
N SER A 110 -22.79 3.85 -34.56
CA SER A 110 -22.11 5.16 -34.62
C SER A 110 -20.65 5.06 -35.08
N MET A 111 -20.04 3.87 -35.04
CA MET A 111 -18.69 3.63 -35.56
C MET A 111 -18.59 3.74 -37.10
N SER A 112 -19.72 3.73 -37.80
CA SER A 112 -19.77 3.82 -39.28
C SER A 112 -19.78 5.26 -39.82
N ALA A 113 -20.14 6.25 -39.00
CA ALA A 113 -20.17 7.66 -39.39
C ALA A 113 -20.01 8.56 -38.16
N SER A 114 -19.01 9.45 -38.19
CA SER A 114 -18.53 10.26 -37.05
C SER A 114 -19.52 11.27 -36.45
N ASP A 115 -20.71 11.42 -37.02
CA ASP A 115 -21.69 12.46 -36.67
C ASP A 115 -23.03 11.89 -36.13
N ARG A 116 -23.09 10.57 -35.85
CA ARG A 116 -24.30 9.90 -35.38
C ARG A 116 -24.27 9.66 -33.87
N ARG A 117 -25.45 9.74 -33.25
CA ARG A 117 -25.63 9.38 -31.83
C ARG A 117 -25.32 7.88 -31.64
N PRO A 118 -24.69 7.49 -30.52
CA PRO A 118 -24.49 6.09 -30.22
C PRO A 118 -25.82 5.35 -30.22
N THR A 119 -25.81 4.12 -30.73
CA THR A 119 -27.00 3.27 -30.67
C THR A 119 -27.28 2.85 -29.22
N LEU A 120 -28.54 2.51 -28.91
CA LEU A 120 -28.88 1.98 -27.58
C LEU A 120 -28.02 0.75 -27.21
N LEU A 121 -27.59 -0.05 -28.18
CA LEU A 121 -26.71 -1.20 -27.95
C LEU A 121 -25.28 -0.77 -27.55
N GLU A 122 -24.74 0.26 -28.18
CA GLU A 122 -23.41 0.83 -27.84
C GLU A 122 -23.43 1.51 -26.46
N ASP A 123 -24.53 2.20 -26.12
CA ASP A 123 -24.74 2.76 -24.78
C ASP A 123 -24.87 1.66 -23.72
N VAL A 124 -25.57 0.57 -24.02
CA VAL A 124 -25.65 -0.59 -23.12
C VAL A 124 -24.29 -1.30 -23.00
N GLU A 125 -23.53 -1.41 -24.08
CA GLU A 125 -22.19 -2.01 -24.04
C GLU A 125 -21.21 -1.17 -23.23
N THR A 126 -21.22 0.15 -23.40
CA THR A 126 -20.40 1.08 -22.59
C THR A 126 -20.82 1.06 -21.13
N MET A 127 -22.13 1.09 -20.83
CA MET A 127 -22.60 0.91 -19.45
C MET A 127 -22.19 -0.46 -18.87
N HIS A 128 -22.21 -1.53 -19.67
CA HIS A 128 -21.77 -2.85 -19.23
C HIS A 128 -20.26 -2.92 -18.96
N ARG A 129 -19.44 -2.25 -19.78
CA ARG A 129 -17.99 -2.08 -19.52
C ARG A 129 -17.75 -1.30 -18.23
N ASN A 130 -18.44 -0.18 -18.06
CA ASN A 130 -18.36 0.63 -16.84
C ASN A 130 -18.80 -0.15 -15.60
N LEU A 131 -19.87 -0.96 -15.71
CA LEU A 131 -20.35 -1.81 -14.63
C LEU A 131 -19.31 -2.86 -14.24
N LYS A 132 -18.68 -3.52 -15.22
CA LYS A 132 -17.57 -4.45 -14.97
C LYS A 132 -16.36 -3.78 -14.32
N GLU A 133 -16.03 -2.56 -14.75
CA GLU A 133 -14.96 -1.77 -14.12
C GLU A 133 -15.31 -1.44 -12.66
N LEU A 134 -16.53 -0.95 -12.39
CA LEU A 134 -17.00 -0.67 -11.04
C LEU A 134 -17.01 -1.93 -10.16
N GLU A 135 -17.43 -3.08 -10.70
CA GLU A 135 -17.36 -4.36 -9.98
C GLU A 135 -15.92 -4.73 -9.63
N SER A 136 -14.98 -4.55 -10.56
CA SER A 136 -13.56 -4.81 -10.30
C SER A 136 -12.99 -3.89 -9.21
N ILE A 137 -13.34 -2.59 -9.24
CA ILE A 137 -12.92 -1.60 -8.24
C ILE A 137 -13.55 -1.94 -6.89
N LYS A 138 -14.82 -2.34 -6.86
CA LYS A 138 -15.50 -2.75 -5.63
C LYS A 138 -14.78 -3.93 -4.97
N VAL A 139 -14.42 -4.96 -5.73
CA VAL A 139 -13.66 -6.11 -5.21
C VAL A 139 -12.31 -5.66 -4.68
N TYR A 140 -11.59 -4.81 -5.42
CA TYR A 140 -10.31 -4.25 -4.99
C TYR A 140 -10.41 -3.51 -3.65
N VAL A 141 -11.40 -2.63 -3.50
CA VAL A 141 -11.63 -1.86 -2.26
C VAL A 141 -12.04 -2.78 -1.11
N GLN A 142 -12.85 -3.81 -1.37
CA GLN A 142 -13.25 -4.79 -0.36
C GLN A 142 -12.07 -5.59 0.19
N ILE A 143 -11.13 -6.00 -0.68
CA ILE A 143 -9.90 -6.69 -0.27
C ILE A 143 -9.07 -5.80 0.67
N ILE A 144 -8.87 -4.53 0.29
CA ILE A 144 -8.13 -3.58 1.13
C ILE A 144 -8.85 -3.33 2.45
N HIS A 145 -10.16 -3.09 2.40
CA HIS A 145 -10.96 -2.85 3.60
C HIS A 145 -10.86 -4.03 4.59
N HIS A 146 -10.98 -5.26 4.10
CA HIS A 146 -10.85 -6.43 4.95
C HIS A 146 -9.45 -6.57 5.56
N ALA A 147 -8.39 -6.32 4.77
CA ALA A 147 -7.03 -6.35 5.28
C ALA A 147 -6.79 -5.27 6.36
N LEU A 148 -7.34 -4.07 6.18
CA LEU A 148 -7.27 -3.00 7.17
C LEU A 148 -8.04 -3.34 8.46
N GLN A 149 -9.23 -3.94 8.34
CA GLN A 149 -9.98 -4.43 9.51
C GLN A 149 -9.19 -5.49 10.30
N LEU A 150 -8.52 -6.42 9.61
CA LEU A 150 -7.66 -7.42 10.26
C LEU A 150 -6.46 -6.78 10.95
N ARG A 151 -5.84 -5.75 10.35
CA ARG A 151 -4.76 -4.97 10.98
C ARG A 151 -5.24 -4.26 12.25
N GLU A 152 -6.36 -3.55 12.19
CA GLU A 152 -6.93 -2.86 13.35
C GLU A 152 -7.28 -3.85 14.47
N ALA A 153 -7.88 -4.99 14.12
CA ALA A 153 -8.17 -6.06 15.07
C ALA A 153 -6.90 -6.65 15.68
N ALA A 154 -5.83 -6.83 14.90
CA ALA A 154 -4.55 -7.34 15.40
C ALA A 154 -3.94 -6.39 16.43
N ILE A 155 -3.91 -5.08 16.14
CA ILE A 155 -3.35 -4.09 17.08
C ILE A 155 -4.18 -4.01 18.37
N ALA A 156 -5.51 -3.96 18.25
CA ALA A 156 -6.39 -3.90 19.42
C ALA A 156 -6.34 -5.17 20.29
N GLN A 157 -6.24 -6.34 19.66
CA GLN A 157 -6.16 -7.62 20.37
C GLN A 157 -4.84 -7.75 21.14
N VAL A 158 -3.72 -7.33 20.55
CA VAL A 158 -2.40 -7.38 21.19
C VAL A 158 -2.33 -6.52 22.44
N GLN A 159 -3.01 -5.38 22.48
CA GLN A 159 -3.03 -4.51 23.66
C GLN A 159 -3.95 -5.02 24.79
N SER A 160 -4.95 -5.85 24.47
CA SER A 160 -5.99 -6.26 25.41
C SER A 160 -5.87 -7.71 25.90
N SER A 161 -5.33 -8.60 25.08
CA SER A 161 -5.23 -10.04 25.37
C SER A 161 -4.01 -10.38 26.22
N HIS A 162 -4.23 -11.21 27.24
CA HIS A 162 -3.18 -11.75 28.12
C HIS A 162 -3.53 -13.21 28.43
N PRO A 163 -2.79 -14.22 27.90
CA PRO A 163 -1.57 -14.13 27.09
C PRO A 163 -1.80 -13.49 25.72
N ILE A 164 -0.73 -12.97 25.12
CA ILE A 164 -0.79 -12.33 23.79
C ILE A 164 -1.33 -13.30 22.76
N ASP A 165 -2.41 -12.89 22.10
CA ASP A 165 -2.98 -13.59 20.96
C ASP A 165 -2.70 -12.83 19.65
N VAL A 166 -1.95 -13.46 18.75
CA VAL A 166 -1.65 -12.96 17.40
C VAL A 166 -2.55 -13.58 16.32
N SER A 167 -3.63 -14.26 16.69
CA SER A 167 -4.55 -14.89 15.73
C SER A 167 -5.06 -13.95 14.62
N PRO A 168 -5.36 -12.65 14.86
CA PRO A 168 -5.79 -11.76 13.79
C PRO A 168 -4.66 -11.43 12.81
N TYR A 169 -3.41 -11.38 13.28
CA TYR A 169 -2.24 -11.19 12.44
C TYR A 169 -1.96 -12.43 11.57
N GLN A 170 -2.08 -13.63 12.13
CA GLN A 170 -1.99 -14.88 11.36
C GLN A 170 -3.11 -14.96 10.31
N ALA A 171 -4.33 -14.51 10.66
CA ALA A 171 -5.43 -14.39 9.71
C ALA A 171 -5.08 -13.43 8.58
N LEU A 172 -4.47 -12.27 8.87
CA LEU A 172 -3.97 -11.34 7.86
C LEU A 172 -2.92 -11.99 6.95
N GLN A 173 -1.91 -12.66 7.49
CA GLN A 173 -0.90 -13.37 6.68
C GLN A 173 -1.53 -14.46 5.78
N SER A 174 -2.48 -15.23 6.32
CA SER A 174 -3.22 -16.24 5.55
C SER A 174 -4.05 -15.60 4.42
N PHE A 175 -4.63 -14.42 4.68
CA PHE A 175 -5.38 -13.66 3.69
C PHE A 175 -4.46 -13.12 2.59
N VAL A 176 -3.33 -12.50 2.95
CA VAL A 176 -2.34 -11.99 1.99
C VAL A 176 -1.80 -13.12 1.11
N SER A 177 -1.47 -14.28 1.70
CA SER A 177 -1.01 -15.44 0.92
C SER A 177 -2.09 -16.02 0.01
N SER A 178 -3.36 -16.00 0.43
CA SER A 178 -4.50 -16.42 -0.41
C SER A 178 -4.73 -15.47 -1.60
N VAL A 179 -4.67 -14.15 -1.37
CA VAL A 179 -4.78 -13.13 -2.42
C VAL A 179 -3.62 -13.25 -3.40
N SER A 180 -2.39 -13.39 -2.90
CA SER A 180 -1.19 -13.59 -3.74
C SER A 180 -1.32 -14.83 -4.64
N LYS A 181 -1.73 -15.98 -4.09
CA LYS A 181 -1.98 -17.22 -4.85
C LYS A 181 -3.11 -17.10 -5.88
N THR A 182 -4.09 -16.23 -5.63
CA THR A 182 -5.19 -16.01 -6.57
C THR A 182 -4.75 -15.11 -7.71
N CYS A 183 -4.02 -14.04 -7.40
CA CYS A 183 -3.43 -13.14 -8.39
C CYS A 183 -2.40 -13.84 -9.28
N SER A 184 -1.64 -14.82 -8.77
CA SER A 184 -0.66 -15.57 -9.55
C SER A 184 -1.27 -16.54 -10.57
N LYS A 185 -2.56 -16.88 -10.44
CA LYS A 185 -3.27 -17.78 -11.36
C LYS A 185 -3.93 -17.05 -12.54
N VAL A 186 -3.98 -15.73 -12.51
CA VAL A 186 -4.53 -14.93 -13.61
C VAL A 186 -3.44 -14.80 -14.68
N PRO A 187 -3.61 -15.36 -15.88
CA PRO A 187 -2.63 -15.23 -16.94
C PRO A 187 -2.42 -13.74 -17.28
N GLU A 188 -1.17 -13.33 -17.44
CA GLU A 188 -0.70 -11.98 -17.83
C GLU A 188 -1.14 -11.56 -19.26
N THR A 189 -2.26 -12.08 -19.76
CA THR A 189 -2.78 -11.82 -21.10
C THR A 189 -3.42 -10.45 -21.26
N THR A 190 -3.68 -9.75 -20.16
CA THR A 190 -4.16 -8.36 -20.12
C THR A 190 -3.17 -7.59 -19.26
N GLY A 191 -2.64 -6.45 -19.74
CA GLY A 191 -1.64 -5.60 -19.05
C GLY A 191 -2.11 -4.94 -17.74
N GLN A 192 -2.83 -5.67 -16.89
CA GLN A 192 -3.36 -5.28 -15.60
C GLN A 192 -2.26 -5.34 -14.54
N THR A 193 -1.46 -4.28 -14.50
CA THR A 193 -0.50 -3.97 -13.42
C THR A 193 -1.14 -3.82 -12.04
N SER A 194 -2.48 -3.83 -11.94
CA SER A 194 -3.23 -3.68 -10.69
C SER A 194 -3.13 -4.88 -9.75
N SER A 195 -2.99 -6.11 -10.26
CA SER A 195 -2.84 -7.32 -9.44
C SER A 195 -1.49 -7.37 -8.72
N VAL A 196 -0.42 -6.92 -9.38
CA VAL A 196 0.91 -6.82 -8.77
C VAL A 196 0.92 -5.74 -7.69
N ARG A 197 0.26 -4.61 -7.93
CA ARG A 197 0.16 -3.51 -6.96
C ARG A 197 -0.60 -3.89 -5.68
N ILE A 198 -1.72 -4.61 -5.80
CA ILE A 198 -2.47 -5.02 -4.59
C ILE A 198 -1.68 -6.02 -3.75
N VAL A 199 -0.97 -6.96 -4.37
CA VAL A 199 -0.15 -7.93 -3.64
C VAL A 199 1.00 -7.23 -2.93
N ALA A 200 1.72 -6.31 -3.60
CA ALA A 200 2.78 -5.53 -2.99
C ALA A 200 2.27 -4.66 -1.82
N PHE A 201 1.12 -4.00 -1.99
CA PHE A 201 0.50 -3.23 -0.92
C PHE A 201 0.11 -4.10 0.28
N LEU A 202 -0.47 -5.28 0.04
CA LEU A 202 -0.87 -6.20 1.10
C LEU A 202 0.31 -6.83 1.83
N SER A 203 1.40 -7.17 1.14
CA SER A 203 2.63 -7.65 1.77
C SER A 203 3.26 -6.55 2.63
N GLU A 204 3.32 -5.32 2.13
CA GLU A 204 3.82 -4.18 2.90
C GLU A 204 2.89 -3.85 4.09
N LEU A 205 1.58 -4.02 3.94
CA LEU A 205 0.64 -3.86 5.03
C LEU A 205 0.88 -4.91 6.12
N ALA A 206 1.13 -6.17 5.76
CA ALA A 206 1.41 -7.24 6.71
C ALA A 206 2.72 -6.99 7.49
N THR A 207 3.80 -6.58 6.82
CA THR A 207 5.07 -6.24 7.51
C THR A 207 4.91 -5.03 8.42
N ARG A 208 4.24 -3.97 7.94
CA ARG A 208 3.92 -2.78 8.75
C ARG A 208 3.05 -3.12 9.96
N THR A 209 2.08 -4.03 9.81
CA THR A 209 1.20 -4.42 10.93
C THR A 209 1.97 -5.03 12.09
N TRP A 210 2.99 -5.85 11.81
CA TRP A 210 3.85 -6.39 12.87
C TRP A 210 4.64 -5.30 13.58
N ALA A 211 5.24 -4.39 12.82
CA ALA A 211 5.96 -3.23 13.37
C ALA A 211 5.03 -2.32 14.21
N ASP A 212 3.78 -2.13 13.78
CA ASP A 212 2.78 -1.37 14.53
C ASP A 212 2.37 -2.07 15.83
N MET A 213 2.19 -3.40 15.81
CA MET A 213 1.91 -4.19 17.02
C MET A 213 3.06 -4.06 18.03
N ARG A 214 4.32 -4.16 17.56
CA ARG A 214 5.50 -3.93 18.39
C ARG A 214 5.53 -2.51 18.95
N ALA A 215 5.28 -1.49 18.12
CA ALA A 215 5.23 -0.10 18.56
C ALA A 215 4.11 0.15 19.58
N ALA A 216 2.95 -0.46 19.39
CA ALA A 216 1.81 -0.36 20.30
C ALA A 216 2.14 -0.91 21.69
N LEU A 217 2.78 -2.07 21.79
CA LEU A 217 3.24 -2.62 23.07
C LEU A 217 4.42 -1.85 23.66
N SER A 218 5.34 -1.38 22.81
CA SER A 218 6.47 -0.53 23.25
C SER A 218 5.97 0.74 23.93
N ASN A 219 4.94 1.38 23.39
CA ASN A 219 4.31 2.55 24.00
C ASN A 219 3.65 2.24 25.35
N VAL A 220 3.07 1.05 25.51
CA VAL A 220 2.50 0.60 26.80
C VAL A 220 3.62 0.38 27.83
N LEU A 221 4.72 -0.28 27.44
CA LEU A 221 5.90 -0.44 28.29
C LEU A 221 6.49 0.91 28.69
N LEU A 222 6.64 1.83 27.73
CA LEU A 222 7.16 3.17 28.00
C LEU A 222 6.27 3.95 28.97
N SER A 223 4.94 3.89 28.78
CA SER A 223 4.01 4.53 29.71
C SER A 223 4.10 3.94 31.13
N ALA A 224 4.35 2.63 31.25
CA ALA A 224 4.60 1.99 32.54
C ALA A 224 5.96 2.36 33.14
N ALA A 225 7.00 2.49 32.30
CA ALA A 225 8.34 2.89 32.70
C ALA A 225 8.40 4.37 33.14
N ASP A 226 7.59 5.24 32.53
CA ASP A 226 7.46 6.65 32.91
C ASP A 226 6.93 6.78 34.36
N ASN A 227 6.03 5.89 34.80
CA ASN A 227 5.58 5.84 36.20
C ASN A 227 6.70 5.46 37.17
N LEU A 228 7.71 4.74 36.69
CA LEU A 228 8.94 4.43 37.42
C LEU A 228 10.01 5.52 37.28
N ARG A 229 9.68 6.64 36.62
CA ARG A 229 10.57 7.77 36.29
C ARG A 229 11.67 7.45 35.29
N TRP A 230 11.55 6.37 34.52
CA TRP A 230 12.47 6.10 33.41
C TRP A 230 12.46 7.29 32.42
N PRO A 231 13.59 7.71 31.82
CA PRO A 231 14.95 7.17 31.92
C PRO A 231 15.82 7.86 33.00
N MET A 232 15.24 8.35 34.10
CA MET A 232 16.03 8.73 35.28
C MET A 232 16.39 7.48 36.10
N PRO A 233 17.37 7.54 37.03
CA PRO A 233 17.70 6.41 37.88
C PRO A 233 16.47 5.85 38.60
N VAL A 234 16.19 4.56 38.37
CA VAL A 234 14.99 3.88 38.85
C VAL A 234 15.32 3.12 40.13
N ASP A 235 14.72 3.51 41.25
CA ASP A 235 14.66 2.68 42.45
C ASP A 235 13.43 1.76 42.37
N PHE A 236 13.63 0.58 41.80
CA PHE A 236 12.55 -0.39 41.61
C PHE A 236 12.01 -0.92 42.93
N ALA A 237 12.85 -1.02 43.99
CA ALA A 237 12.41 -1.55 45.27
C ALA A 237 11.47 -0.59 46.01
N ALA A 238 11.70 0.72 45.87
CA ALA A 238 10.87 1.77 46.47
C ALA A 238 9.59 2.08 45.68
N ALA A 239 9.49 1.65 44.43
CA ALA A 239 8.32 1.89 43.58
C ALA A 239 7.04 1.18 44.07
N LYS A 240 5.87 1.75 43.75
CA LYS A 240 4.58 1.17 44.12
C LYS A 240 4.44 -0.23 43.50
N ALA A 241 3.77 -1.13 44.22
CA ALA A 241 3.56 -2.51 43.73
C ALA A 241 2.76 -2.55 42.42
N GLU A 242 1.78 -1.65 42.25
CA GLU A 242 0.97 -1.54 41.03
C GLU A 242 1.82 -1.13 39.81
N ASP A 243 2.67 -0.12 39.97
CA ASP A 243 3.56 0.38 38.91
C ASP A 243 4.59 -0.67 38.50
N ARG A 244 5.14 -1.41 39.48
CA ARG A 244 6.02 -2.56 39.23
C ARG A 244 5.32 -3.66 38.43
N GLN A 245 4.14 -4.08 38.86
CA GLN A 245 3.38 -5.13 38.17
C GLN A 245 3.00 -4.71 36.74
N ALA A 246 2.66 -3.44 36.53
CA ALA A 246 2.38 -2.92 35.20
C ALA A 246 3.61 -2.97 34.28
N PHE A 247 4.78 -2.60 34.80
CA PHE A 247 6.05 -2.71 34.09
C PHE A 247 6.41 -4.17 33.77
N GLU A 248 6.42 -5.06 34.78
CA GLU A 248 6.75 -6.48 34.60
C GLU A 248 5.81 -7.15 33.59
N LYS A 249 4.52 -6.83 33.64
CA LYS A 249 3.51 -7.34 32.72
C LYS A 249 3.79 -6.89 31.29
N SER A 250 3.88 -5.58 31.05
CA SER A 250 4.13 -5.01 29.71
C SER A 250 5.48 -5.45 29.12
N PHE A 251 6.49 -5.66 29.97
CA PHE A 251 7.78 -6.20 29.57
C PHE A 251 7.66 -7.66 29.10
N ASN A 252 6.99 -8.51 29.88
CA ASN A 252 6.74 -9.91 29.51
C ASN A 252 5.87 -10.05 28.26
N ASP A 253 4.89 -9.15 28.09
CA ASP A 253 4.07 -9.08 26.90
C ASP A 253 4.96 -8.85 25.66
N LEU A 254 5.87 -7.87 25.68
CA LEU A 254 6.84 -7.66 24.58
C LEU A 254 7.74 -8.87 24.31
N LEU A 255 8.26 -9.53 25.37
CA LEU A 255 9.06 -10.74 25.20
C LEU A 255 8.26 -11.88 24.56
N SER A 256 6.99 -12.02 24.92
CA SER A 256 6.11 -13.03 24.35
C SER A 256 5.80 -12.74 22.87
N LEU A 257 5.59 -11.47 22.50
CA LEU A 257 5.44 -11.06 21.10
C LEU A 257 6.70 -11.42 20.29
N GLN A 258 7.89 -11.18 20.84
CA GLN A 258 9.15 -11.53 20.17
C GLN A 258 9.27 -13.05 19.98
N ALA A 259 8.98 -13.84 21.01
CA ALA A 259 9.05 -15.29 20.94
C ALA A 259 8.09 -15.86 19.87
N ILE A 260 6.86 -15.32 19.80
CA ILE A 260 5.89 -15.65 18.76
C ILE A 260 6.38 -15.21 17.37
N GLY A 261 7.00 -14.04 17.28
CA GLY A 261 7.60 -13.53 16.05
C GLY A 261 8.69 -14.43 15.49
N GLU A 262 9.57 -14.94 16.34
CA GLU A 262 10.62 -15.90 15.96
C GLU A 262 10.03 -17.20 15.38
N GLU A 263 8.90 -17.67 15.90
CA GLU A 263 8.22 -18.87 15.39
C GLU A 263 7.56 -18.62 14.02
N ILE A 264 6.85 -17.49 13.88
CA ILE A 264 6.11 -17.13 12.67
C ILE A 264 7.05 -16.79 11.51
N HIS A 265 8.11 -16.04 11.76
CA HIS A 265 9.05 -15.56 10.74
C HIS A 265 10.25 -16.48 10.54
N SER A 266 10.26 -17.68 11.14
CA SER A 266 11.35 -18.67 11.09
C SER A 266 11.83 -19.06 9.67
N SER A 267 11.05 -18.77 8.63
CA SER A 267 11.36 -19.11 7.24
C SER A 267 11.85 -17.93 6.38
N ASP A 268 11.75 -16.69 6.85
CA ASP A 268 12.22 -15.51 6.10
C ASP A 268 13.66 -15.17 6.48
N VAL A 269 14.60 -15.58 5.62
CA VAL A 269 16.03 -15.26 5.75
C VAL A 269 16.27 -13.74 5.65
N GLU A 270 15.37 -12.99 5.02
CA GLU A 270 15.44 -11.53 4.83
C GLU A 270 14.80 -10.73 5.97
N HIS A 271 13.95 -11.35 6.80
CA HIS A 271 13.34 -10.75 8.00
C HIS A 271 13.93 -11.34 9.27
N LYS A 272 15.26 -11.49 9.32
CA LYS A 272 15.97 -11.28 10.59
C LYS A 272 15.81 -9.80 10.94
N GLU A 273 14.63 -9.41 11.42
CA GLU A 273 14.49 -8.16 12.16
C GLU A 273 15.63 -8.16 13.17
N GLN A 274 16.54 -7.22 12.96
CA GLN A 274 17.90 -7.26 13.46
C GLN A 274 17.91 -7.46 14.98
N ASP A 275 18.53 -8.56 15.39
CA ASP A 275 19.53 -8.71 16.46
C ASP A 275 19.34 -7.96 17.80
N GLU A 276 18.13 -7.51 18.15
CA GLU A 276 17.87 -6.70 19.36
C GLU A 276 16.60 -7.17 20.10
N LEU A 277 16.62 -7.10 21.44
CA LEU A 277 15.49 -7.51 22.27
C LEU A 277 14.43 -6.42 22.29
N TYR A 278 13.20 -6.70 21.84
CA TYR A 278 12.15 -5.69 21.67
C TYR A 278 11.88 -4.88 22.94
N ALA A 279 11.91 -5.54 24.10
CA ALA A 279 11.67 -4.90 25.38
C ALA A 279 12.79 -3.92 25.78
N ILE A 280 14.06 -4.28 25.53
CA ILE A 280 15.22 -3.41 25.81
C ILE A 280 15.30 -2.28 24.78
N GLN A 281 15.03 -2.57 23.51
CA GLN A 281 14.96 -1.58 22.45
C GLN A 281 13.94 -0.47 22.77
N ALA A 282 12.77 -0.84 23.32
CA ALA A 282 11.79 0.13 23.79
C ALA A 282 12.36 1.02 24.90
N LEU A 283 13.04 0.46 25.91
CA LEU A 283 13.66 1.22 27.00
C LEU A 283 14.76 2.17 26.52
N ILE A 284 15.41 1.88 25.40
CA ILE A 284 16.44 2.73 24.82
C ILE A 284 15.85 3.93 24.09
N GLN A 285 14.60 3.89 23.63
CA GLN A 285 14.00 4.97 22.87
C GLN A 285 14.04 6.34 23.61
N PRO A 286 13.67 6.46 24.89
CA PRO A 286 13.81 7.71 25.66
C PRO A 286 15.27 8.18 25.81
N VAL A 287 16.20 7.24 26.02
CA VAL A 287 17.64 7.53 26.12
C VAL A 287 18.19 8.03 24.79
N SER A 288 17.84 7.36 23.69
CA SER A 288 18.18 7.80 22.33
C SER A 288 17.62 9.18 22.02
N LEU A 289 16.42 9.51 22.49
CA LEU A 289 15.82 10.82 22.25
C LEU A 289 16.60 11.91 22.97
N ARG A 290 16.96 11.69 24.25
CA ARG A 290 17.82 12.59 25.03
C ARG A 290 19.20 12.75 24.37
N PHE A 291 19.83 11.66 23.95
CA PHE A 291 21.11 11.70 23.24
C PHE A 291 21.03 12.56 21.98
N LYS A 292 20.04 12.32 21.11
CA LYS A 292 19.85 13.11 19.88
C LYS A 292 19.59 14.59 20.18
N TYR A 293 18.80 14.89 21.21
CA TYR A 293 18.53 16.26 21.60
C TYR A 293 19.81 17.03 21.99
N HIS A 294 20.69 16.42 22.78
CA HIS A 294 21.92 17.05 23.24
C HIS A 294 23.04 17.06 22.18
N PHE A 295 23.16 15.98 21.40
CA PHE A 295 24.33 15.78 20.54
C PHE A 295 24.04 15.89 19.04
N ASP A 296 22.79 15.91 18.59
CA ASP A 296 22.45 16.02 17.16
C ASP A 296 21.77 17.34 16.77
N GLY A 297 21.32 18.14 17.75
CA GLY A 297 20.65 19.41 17.54
C GLY A 297 21.57 20.63 17.41
N SER A 298 21.02 21.83 17.54
CA SER A 298 21.74 23.11 17.54
C SER A 298 22.24 23.54 18.94
N ARG A 299 22.20 22.63 19.92
CA ARG A 299 22.58 22.91 21.31
C ARG A 299 24.10 23.14 21.43
N GLN A 300 24.51 23.91 22.43
CA GLN A 300 25.92 24.15 22.75
C GLN A 300 26.68 22.86 23.10
N THR A 301 25.96 21.80 23.46
CA THR A 301 26.47 20.45 23.72
C THR A 301 26.87 19.68 22.45
N ASN A 302 26.43 20.10 21.27
CA ASN A 302 26.82 19.50 19.99
C ASN A 302 28.15 20.09 19.48
N ARG A 303 29.23 19.75 20.17
CA ARG A 303 30.60 20.19 19.86
C ARG A 303 31.42 19.07 19.25
N VAL A 304 32.03 19.34 18.10
CA VAL A 304 32.92 18.37 17.43
C VAL A 304 34.30 18.30 18.07
N ASP A 305 34.69 19.36 18.79
CA ASP A 305 35.94 19.47 19.53
C ASP A 305 35.89 18.82 20.92
N LYS A 306 34.68 18.46 21.38
CA LYS A 306 34.42 17.87 22.70
C LYS A 306 33.77 16.47 22.58
N PRO A 307 34.44 15.49 21.96
CA PRO A 307 33.92 14.14 21.82
C PRO A 307 33.70 13.43 23.16
N GLU A 308 34.45 13.80 24.21
CA GLU A 308 34.31 13.26 25.55
C GLU A 308 32.87 13.36 26.09
N TRP A 309 32.13 14.42 25.73
CA TRP A 309 30.79 14.66 26.28
C TRP A 309 29.78 13.58 25.93
N TYR A 310 29.77 13.11 24.67
CA TYR A 310 28.81 12.07 24.27
C TYR A 310 29.25 10.68 24.69
N PHE A 311 30.56 10.43 24.82
CA PHE A 311 31.09 9.18 25.36
C PHE A 311 30.78 9.05 26.86
N THR A 312 31.14 10.05 27.66
CA THR A 312 30.83 10.09 29.10
C THR A 312 29.34 10.02 29.36
N HIS A 313 28.51 10.67 28.54
CA HIS A 313 27.06 10.57 28.70
C HIS A 313 26.56 9.11 28.58
N ILE A 314 27.05 8.36 27.58
CA ILE A 314 26.66 6.95 27.41
C ILE A 314 27.23 6.07 28.52
N LEU A 315 28.47 6.30 28.95
CA LEU A 315 29.05 5.58 30.11
C LEU A 315 28.22 5.80 31.37
N ASN A 316 27.86 7.05 31.66
CA ASN A 316 27.04 7.39 32.82
C ASN A 316 25.67 6.71 32.75
N VAL A 317 25.02 6.70 31.58
CA VAL A 317 23.74 6.01 31.37
C VAL A 317 23.88 4.50 31.64
N CYS A 318 24.96 3.87 31.13
CA CYS A 318 25.24 2.45 31.39
C CYS A 318 25.45 2.16 32.87
N HIS A 319 26.19 3.02 33.56
CA HIS A 319 26.52 2.88 34.98
C HIS A 319 25.32 3.15 35.90
N GLU A 320 24.60 4.27 35.69
CA GLU A 320 23.44 4.69 36.51
C GLU A 320 22.29 3.68 36.47
N HIS A 321 22.06 3.05 35.31
CA HIS A 321 20.98 2.09 35.14
C HIS A 321 21.41 0.63 35.40
N ARG A 322 22.69 0.37 35.66
CA ARG A 322 23.24 -0.98 35.86
C ARG A 322 22.49 -1.76 36.92
N HIS A 323 22.28 -1.16 38.10
CA HIS A 323 21.59 -1.84 39.20
C HIS A 323 20.16 -2.25 38.83
N PHE A 324 19.41 -1.37 38.16
CA PHE A 324 18.04 -1.66 37.72
C PHE A 324 18.00 -2.80 36.68
N LEU A 325 18.94 -2.78 35.73
CA LEU A 325 19.04 -3.79 34.68
C LEU A 325 19.43 -5.17 35.23
N GLU A 326 20.47 -5.24 36.08
CA GLU A 326 20.97 -6.49 36.67
C GLU A 326 20.00 -7.11 37.69
N THR A 327 19.05 -6.33 38.24
CA THR A 327 18.09 -6.82 39.23
C THR A 327 16.70 -7.06 38.64
N ALA A 328 15.96 -6.00 38.34
CA ALA A 328 14.57 -6.07 37.92
C ALA A 328 14.44 -6.67 36.51
N VAL A 329 15.18 -6.12 35.55
CA VAL A 329 15.10 -6.55 34.16
C VAL A 329 15.68 -7.96 33.98
N GLN A 330 16.83 -8.25 34.58
CA GLN A 330 17.44 -9.59 34.53
C GLN A 330 16.51 -10.67 35.09
N SER A 331 15.79 -10.40 36.20
CA SER A 331 14.81 -11.33 36.76
C SER A 331 13.70 -11.67 35.76
N LEU A 332 13.23 -10.69 34.98
CA LEU A 332 12.23 -10.92 33.94
C LEU A 332 12.80 -11.76 32.79
N LEU A 333 14.04 -11.48 32.35
CA LEU A 333 14.70 -12.28 31.30
C LEU A 333 14.90 -13.73 31.72
N LEU A 334 15.34 -13.98 32.96
CA LEU A 334 15.53 -15.32 33.52
C LEU A 334 14.25 -16.16 33.53
N SER A 335 13.08 -15.50 33.67
CA SER A 335 11.77 -16.17 33.63
C SER A 335 11.27 -16.49 32.22
N SER A 336 11.97 -15.99 31.19
CA SER A 336 11.59 -16.06 29.78
C SER A 336 12.45 -17.04 28.97
N LYS A 337 12.20 -17.11 27.66
CA LYS A 337 13.03 -17.86 26.68
C LYS A 337 14.46 -17.30 26.58
N TYR A 338 14.67 -16.04 26.95
CA TYR A 338 15.91 -15.28 26.81
C TYR A 338 16.80 -15.28 28.06
N ARG A 339 16.74 -16.35 28.87
CA ARG A 339 17.47 -16.48 30.14
C ARG A 339 19.00 -16.46 30.01
N ASP A 340 19.51 -16.71 28.82
CA ASP A 340 20.94 -16.69 28.47
C ASP A 340 21.45 -15.28 28.13
N ILE A 341 20.55 -14.29 28.11
CA ILE A 341 20.87 -12.90 27.84
C ILE A 341 21.12 -12.14 29.14
N ASP A 342 22.19 -11.36 29.16
CA ASP A 342 22.51 -10.39 30.20
C ASP A 342 21.88 -9.03 29.84
N ALA A 343 20.96 -8.57 30.69
CA ALA A 343 20.17 -7.37 30.47
C ALA A 343 21.04 -6.11 30.36
N TRP A 344 22.09 -6.00 31.17
CA TRP A 344 22.97 -4.84 31.15
C TRP A 344 23.83 -4.84 29.90
N ARG A 345 24.42 -5.98 29.53
CA ARG A 345 25.22 -6.10 28.30
C ARG A 345 24.39 -5.85 27.05
N GLU A 346 23.17 -6.38 26.99
CA GLU A 346 22.26 -6.14 25.84
C GLU A 346 21.91 -4.66 25.75
N PHE A 347 21.52 -4.03 26.86
CA PHE A 347 21.22 -2.60 26.91
C PHE A 347 22.41 -1.73 26.47
N THR A 348 23.61 -2.02 26.95
CA THR A 348 24.83 -1.30 26.55
C THR A 348 25.17 -1.52 25.08
N SER A 349 25.02 -2.75 24.57
CA SER A 349 25.22 -3.07 23.15
C SER A 349 24.31 -2.24 22.24
N ASP A 350 23.04 -2.13 22.62
CA ASP A 350 22.01 -1.41 21.87
C ASP A 350 22.18 0.13 21.91
N LEU A 351 23.02 0.65 22.82
CA LEU A 351 23.40 2.08 22.85
C LEU A 351 24.52 2.42 21.85
N PHE A 352 25.38 1.46 21.48
CA PHE A 352 26.49 1.70 20.56
C PHE A 352 26.08 2.28 19.20
N PRO A 353 24.97 1.86 18.56
CA PRO A 353 24.50 2.46 17.31
C PRO A 353 24.33 3.99 17.36
N LEU A 354 24.07 4.58 18.53
CA LEU A 354 23.97 6.03 18.71
C LEU A 354 25.34 6.70 18.52
N VAL A 355 26.35 6.19 19.24
CA VAL A 355 27.73 6.68 19.20
C VAL A 355 28.37 6.41 17.84
N ILE A 356 28.19 5.20 17.30
CA ILE A 356 28.71 4.80 15.98
C ILE A 356 28.15 5.73 14.88
N ARG A 357 26.85 6.02 14.91
CA ARG A 357 26.22 6.93 13.94
C ARG A 357 26.76 8.35 14.08
N ARG A 358 26.99 8.80 15.31
CA ARG A 358 27.58 10.10 15.60
C ARG A 358 28.99 10.20 15.03
N LEU A 359 29.85 9.22 15.31
CA LEU A 359 31.22 9.13 14.78
C LEU A 359 31.26 9.11 13.25
N LYS A 360 30.43 8.29 12.60
CA LYS A 360 30.38 8.21 11.14
C LYS A 360 30.06 9.54 10.47
N ARG A 361 29.34 10.44 11.16
CA ARG A 361 29.02 11.78 10.66
C ARG A 361 30.07 12.83 11.04
N SER A 362 30.70 12.73 12.21
CA SER A 362 31.69 13.71 12.68
C SER A 362 33.08 13.51 12.06
N ILE A 363 33.54 12.27 11.94
CA ILE A 363 34.92 11.97 11.50
C ILE A 363 35.27 12.56 10.13
N PRO A 364 34.42 12.49 9.09
CA PRO A 364 34.72 13.13 7.80
C PRO A 364 35.01 14.64 7.90
N VAL A 365 34.41 15.32 8.86
CA VAL A 365 34.62 16.77 9.12
C VAL A 365 35.93 17.02 9.89
N LEU A 366 36.39 16.03 10.65
CA LEU A 366 37.60 16.11 11.48
C LEU A 366 38.88 15.71 10.72
N LEU A 367 38.77 15.00 9.58
CA LEU A 367 39.91 14.63 8.72
C LEU A 367 40.90 15.78 8.39
N PRO A 368 40.47 17.02 8.08
CA PRO A 368 41.39 18.13 7.84
C PRO A 368 42.03 18.71 9.11
N HIS A 369 41.63 18.28 10.31
CA HIS A 369 42.09 18.80 11.59
C HIS A 369 42.72 17.68 12.45
N PRO A 370 44.01 17.33 12.21
CA PRO A 370 44.66 16.19 12.87
C PRO A 370 44.57 16.18 14.40
N PRO A 371 44.75 17.28 15.14
CA PRO A 371 44.67 17.26 16.61
C PRO A 371 43.27 16.88 17.13
N LEU A 372 42.20 17.34 16.46
CA LEU A 372 40.82 17.03 16.85
C LEU A 372 40.44 15.59 16.48
N LEU A 373 40.97 15.09 15.36
CA LEU A 373 40.82 13.70 14.96
C LEU A 373 41.49 12.77 15.98
N ALA A 374 42.75 13.06 16.34
CA ALA A 374 43.50 12.31 17.34
C ALA A 374 42.78 12.30 18.69
N HIS A 375 42.38 13.47 19.20
CA HIS A 375 41.59 13.57 20.43
C HIS A 375 40.33 12.71 20.37
N THR A 376 39.59 12.73 19.27
CA THR A 376 38.37 11.89 19.12
C THR A 376 38.68 10.40 19.15
N ILE A 377 39.79 9.96 18.55
CA ILE A 377 40.22 8.56 18.57
C ILE A 377 40.64 8.13 19.97
N TYR A 378 41.43 8.94 20.67
CA TYR A 378 41.82 8.66 22.05
C TYR A 378 40.60 8.58 22.98
N GLN A 379 39.63 9.47 22.83
CA GLN A 379 38.38 9.41 23.59
C GLN A 379 37.54 8.16 23.25
N ALA A 380 37.55 7.69 21.99
CA ALA A 380 36.89 6.45 21.60
C ALA A 380 37.57 5.21 22.20
N LEU A 381 38.92 5.20 22.24
CA LEU A 381 39.70 4.13 22.87
C LEU A 381 39.50 4.10 24.38
N ALA A 382 39.50 5.26 25.04
CA ALA A 382 39.22 5.38 26.47
C ALA A 382 37.81 4.87 26.80
N PHE A 383 36.80 5.23 25.99
CA PHE A 383 35.44 4.70 26.13
C PHE A 383 35.39 3.17 26.03
N ASP A 384 36.10 2.59 25.06
CA ASP A 384 36.16 1.14 24.89
C ASP A 384 36.87 0.44 26.06
N ALA A 385 37.92 1.07 26.61
CA ALA A 385 38.63 0.58 27.78
C ALA A 385 37.76 0.61 29.05
N SER A 386 37.08 1.73 29.33
CA SER A 386 36.18 1.85 30.49
C SER A 386 35.06 0.82 30.46
N LEU A 387 34.50 0.51 29.30
CA LEU A 387 33.48 -0.55 29.19
C LEU A 387 34.06 -1.94 29.44
N LYS A 388 35.28 -2.23 28.97
CA LYS A 388 35.97 -3.49 29.27
C LYS A 388 36.29 -3.62 30.77
N GLU A 389 36.67 -2.53 31.43
CA GLU A 389 36.88 -2.48 32.88
C GLU A 389 35.59 -2.73 33.68
N GLU A 390 34.44 -2.30 33.15
CA GLU A 390 33.12 -2.62 33.69
C GLU A 390 32.63 -4.06 33.39
N ASP A 391 33.52 -4.93 32.89
CA ASP A 391 33.29 -6.31 32.47
C ASP A 391 32.38 -6.47 31.23
N PHE A 392 32.25 -5.45 30.37
CA PHE A 392 31.45 -5.55 29.15
C PHE A 392 32.03 -6.57 28.14
N SER A 393 31.15 -7.37 27.54
CA SER A 393 31.48 -8.28 26.43
C SER A 393 30.22 -8.61 25.64
N LEU A 394 30.38 -9.01 24.37
CA LEU A 394 29.27 -9.47 23.53
C LEU A 394 28.74 -10.86 23.96
N ALA A 395 29.43 -11.57 24.85
CA ALA A 395 28.91 -12.83 25.36
C ALA A 395 27.65 -12.57 26.20
N GLY A 396 26.56 -13.26 25.86
CA GLY A 396 25.27 -13.06 26.52
C GLY A 396 24.43 -11.91 25.94
N THR A 397 24.74 -11.41 24.74
CA THR A 397 23.85 -10.52 23.97
C THR A 397 23.24 -11.24 22.76
N ILE A 398 22.17 -10.71 22.17
CA ILE A 398 21.60 -11.27 20.93
C ILE A 398 22.61 -11.18 19.79
N ALA A 399 23.33 -10.06 19.70
CA ALA A 399 24.41 -9.88 18.74
C ALA A 399 25.52 -10.94 18.90
N GLY A 400 25.88 -11.29 20.14
CA GLY A 400 26.81 -12.38 20.43
C GLY A 400 26.29 -13.77 20.10
N ARG A 401 24.97 -14.01 20.27
CA ARG A 401 24.33 -15.27 19.86
C ARG A 401 24.42 -15.50 18.35
N ALA A 402 24.27 -14.44 17.56
CA ALA A 402 24.38 -14.50 16.11
C ALA A 402 25.83 -14.68 15.62
N ARG A 403 26.81 -14.22 16.40
CA ARG A 403 28.24 -14.22 16.07
C ARG A 403 29.01 -15.13 17.03
N GLU A 404 28.99 -16.43 16.73
CA GLU A 404 29.68 -17.45 17.53
C GLU A 404 31.16 -17.06 17.75
N ASN A 405 31.52 -16.78 19.01
CA ASN A 405 32.87 -16.38 19.46
C ASN A 405 33.42 -15.03 18.94
N ALA A 406 32.57 -14.07 18.55
CA ALA A 406 33.06 -12.74 18.21
C ALA A 406 33.37 -11.92 19.46
N GLU A 407 34.64 -11.51 19.61
CA GLU A 407 35.04 -10.51 20.59
C GLU A 407 34.54 -9.12 20.21
N TRP A 408 34.31 -8.27 21.21
CA TRP A 408 33.93 -6.89 20.95
C TRP A 408 35.14 -6.08 20.52
N GLU A 409 35.15 -5.66 19.25
CA GLU A 409 36.22 -4.86 18.64
C GLU A 409 36.24 -3.41 19.14
N GLY A 410 35.20 -2.95 19.85
CA GLY A 410 35.08 -1.58 20.32
C GLY A 410 34.37 -0.66 19.33
N VAL A 411 33.99 0.53 19.79
CA VAL A 411 33.44 1.60 18.96
C VAL A 411 34.56 2.31 18.18
N SER A 412 35.79 2.31 18.70
CA SER A 412 36.98 2.84 18.03
C SER A 412 37.27 2.15 16.69
N GLU A 413 36.90 0.88 16.52
CA GLU A 413 37.05 0.13 15.28
C GLU A 413 36.29 0.75 14.09
N VAL A 414 35.22 1.53 14.35
CA VAL A 414 34.53 2.27 13.30
C VAL A 414 35.47 3.26 12.59
N ILE A 415 36.46 3.76 13.32
CA ILE A 415 37.47 4.69 12.83
C ILE A 415 38.69 3.93 12.34
N LEU A 416 39.24 3.06 13.18
CA LEU A 416 40.50 2.35 12.93
C LEU A 416 40.38 1.30 11.82
N GLY A 417 39.22 0.66 11.67
CA GLY A 417 38.93 -0.30 10.61
C GLY A 417 38.83 0.33 9.21
N ARG A 418 38.64 1.65 9.13
CA ARG A 418 38.61 2.37 7.85
C ARG A 418 39.99 2.86 7.49
N LYS A 419 40.62 2.14 6.54
CA LYS A 419 41.96 2.45 6.03
C LYS A 419 42.19 3.94 5.73
N GLU A 420 41.25 4.61 5.06
CA GLU A 420 41.36 6.03 4.72
C GLU A 420 41.44 6.94 5.96
N TRP A 421 40.64 6.66 6.99
CA TRP A 421 40.61 7.48 8.21
C TRP A 421 41.83 7.18 9.09
N PHE A 422 42.20 5.90 9.17
CA PHE A 422 43.38 5.45 9.87
C PHE A 422 44.67 6.04 9.28
N GLU A 423 44.86 5.97 7.96
CA GLU A 423 46.04 6.54 7.30
C GLU A 423 46.16 8.04 7.56
N ARG A 424 45.03 8.76 7.56
CA ARG A 424 45.01 10.20 7.79
C ARG A 424 45.37 10.58 9.23
N TRP A 425 44.92 9.77 10.19
CA TRP A 425 45.33 9.91 11.59
C TRP A 425 46.82 9.61 11.75
N MET A 426 47.32 8.50 11.19
CA MET A 426 48.74 8.11 11.26
C MET A 426 49.67 9.17 10.65
N GLU A 427 49.28 9.78 9.53
CA GLU A 427 50.02 10.92 8.94
C GLU A 427 50.06 12.12 9.88
N GLY A 428 48.93 12.41 10.55
CA GLY A 428 48.79 13.48 11.53
C GLY A 428 49.69 13.28 12.74
N GLU A 429 49.61 12.10 13.37
CA GLU A 429 50.45 11.74 14.53
C GLU A 429 51.94 11.79 14.18
N LYS A 430 52.32 11.26 13.01
CA LYS A 430 53.70 11.33 12.54
C LYS A 430 54.18 12.77 12.37
N ALA A 431 53.36 13.64 11.78
CA ALA A 431 53.71 15.04 11.61
C ALA A 431 53.85 15.76 12.96
N PHE A 432 52.94 15.50 13.89
CA PHE A 432 52.95 16.04 15.24
C PHE A 432 54.18 15.59 16.04
N ALA A 433 54.50 14.30 16.03
CA ALA A 433 55.69 13.76 16.70
C ALA A 433 57.00 14.33 16.11
N LEU A 434 57.08 14.52 14.79
CA LEU A 434 58.22 15.15 14.14
C LEU A 434 58.35 16.64 14.50
N GLU A 435 57.24 17.36 14.61
CA GLU A 435 57.23 18.76 15.04
C GLU A 435 57.73 18.90 16.49
N GLN A 436 57.20 18.10 17.41
CA GLN A 436 57.68 18.07 18.81
C GLN A 436 59.15 17.65 18.90
N TYR A 437 59.57 16.65 18.14
CA TYR A 437 60.98 16.26 18.04
C TYR A 437 61.84 17.44 17.61
N HIS A 438 61.46 18.14 16.53
CA HIS A 438 62.19 19.29 16.02
C HIS A 438 62.23 20.46 17.01
N GLU A 439 61.14 20.71 17.72
CA GLU A 439 61.08 21.70 18.79
C GLU A 439 62.08 21.37 19.92
N ILE A 440 62.06 20.13 20.41
CA ILE A 440 62.95 19.67 21.49
C ILE A 440 64.43 19.79 21.10
N ILE A 441 64.81 19.38 19.87
CA ILE A 441 66.23 19.43 19.45
C ILE A 441 66.71 20.84 19.08
N SER A 442 65.79 21.74 18.74
CA SER A 442 66.10 23.12 18.35
C SER A 442 65.96 24.11 19.51
N ALA A 443 65.49 23.66 20.67
CA ALA A 443 65.43 24.46 21.88
C ALA A 443 66.83 24.99 22.25
N PRO A 444 66.94 26.26 22.69
CA PRO A 444 68.24 26.90 22.95
C PRO A 444 69.03 26.22 24.09
N ASP A 445 68.34 25.49 24.95
CA ASP A 445 68.85 24.71 26.08
C ASP A 445 68.92 23.20 25.80
N ALA A 446 68.54 22.75 24.59
CA ALA A 446 68.46 21.34 24.20
C ALA A 446 69.73 20.56 24.54
N TRP A 447 70.89 21.15 24.24
CA TRP A 447 72.21 20.52 24.37
C TRP A 447 72.91 20.85 25.68
N LEU A 448 72.23 21.55 26.59
CA LEU A 448 72.73 21.76 27.95
C LEU A 448 72.59 20.46 28.74
N ILE A 449 73.62 20.17 29.55
CA ILE A 449 73.58 19.06 30.49
C ILE A 449 72.52 19.38 31.52
N ALA A 450 71.57 18.46 31.73
CA ALA A 450 70.53 18.65 32.74
C ALA A 450 71.20 18.76 34.11
N ASP A 451 71.08 19.92 34.75
CA ASP A 451 71.43 20.06 36.17
C ASP A 451 70.38 19.28 36.95
N GLY A 452 70.81 18.18 37.56
CA GLY A 452 69.92 17.34 38.35
C GLY A 452 69.32 18.16 39.50
N GLU A 453 68.02 18.44 39.44
CA GLU A 453 67.28 18.73 40.66
C GLU A 453 67.26 17.46 41.54
N PRO A 454 67.40 17.61 42.87
CA PRO A 454 67.49 16.49 43.79
C PRO A 454 66.09 15.92 44.02
N HIS A 455 65.63 15.01 43.16
CA HIS A 455 64.37 14.28 43.40
C HIS A 455 64.57 12.97 44.18
N ASP A 456 65.79 12.66 44.61
CA ASP A 456 66.07 11.65 45.62
C ASP A 456 66.58 12.32 46.90
N ALA A 457 65.64 12.77 47.75
CA ALA A 457 65.97 13.32 49.07
C ALA A 457 66.50 12.27 50.08
N ASP A 458 66.64 11.00 49.67
CA ASP A 458 67.09 9.89 50.52
C ASP A 458 68.36 9.16 50.02
N ALA A 459 69.06 9.67 48.99
CA ALA A 459 70.35 9.11 48.58
C ALA A 459 71.51 9.82 49.31
N PRO A 460 72.41 9.09 50.02
CA PRO A 460 73.51 9.71 50.75
C PRO A 460 74.48 10.39 49.78
N VAL A 461 74.85 11.63 50.10
CA VAL A 461 75.78 12.48 49.36
C VAL A 461 77.11 11.75 49.14
N GLN A 462 77.25 11.11 47.98
CA GLN A 462 78.54 10.68 47.47
C GLN A 462 79.08 11.80 46.57
N THR A 463 80.30 12.22 46.88
CA THR A 463 81.09 13.19 46.12
C THR A 463 81.16 12.74 44.66
N SER A 464 80.52 13.49 43.77
CA SER A 464 80.50 13.21 42.33
C SER A 464 81.91 13.22 41.76
N SER A 465 82.32 12.10 41.17
CA SER A 465 83.57 12.02 40.44
C SER A 465 83.45 12.76 39.11
N ALA A 466 84.59 13.17 38.51
CA ALA A 466 84.58 13.79 37.18
C ALA A 466 83.95 12.87 36.09
N ALA A 467 83.93 11.56 36.31
CA ALA A 467 83.29 10.58 35.42
C ALA A 467 81.74 10.61 35.50
N ASP A 468 81.15 11.05 36.61
CA ASP A 468 79.69 11.20 36.74
C ASP A 468 79.16 12.46 36.05
N ARG A 469 80.03 13.41 35.69
CA ARG A 469 79.67 14.56 34.84
C ARG A 469 79.62 14.17 33.36
N GLU A 470 80.33 13.12 32.95
CA GLU A 470 80.39 12.64 31.56
C GLU A 470 79.17 11.77 31.16
N LEU A 471 78.39 11.30 32.14
CA LEU A 471 77.23 10.41 31.91
C LEU A 471 75.87 11.10 32.10
N ARG A 472 75.83 12.42 32.32
CA ARG A 472 74.56 13.15 32.52
C ARG A 472 73.84 13.36 31.19
N PRO A 473 72.53 13.04 31.10
CA PRO A 473 71.76 13.28 29.88
C PRO A 473 71.63 14.78 29.61
N THR A 474 71.52 15.14 28.34
CA THR A 474 71.12 16.49 27.94
C THR A 474 69.64 16.73 28.25
N ASN A 475 69.23 17.98 28.37
CA ASN A 475 67.82 18.35 28.52
C ASN A 475 66.96 17.77 27.39
N SER A 476 67.48 17.81 26.15
CA SER A 476 66.83 17.18 24.99
C SER A 476 66.69 15.68 25.12
N ALA A 477 67.68 14.95 25.63
CA ALA A 477 67.58 13.51 25.82
C ALA A 477 66.53 13.14 26.88
N ARG A 478 66.39 13.95 27.94
CA ARG A 478 65.34 13.78 28.95
C ARG A 478 63.95 14.08 28.38
N GLN A 479 63.80 15.17 27.61
CA GLN A 479 62.54 15.54 26.98
C GLN A 479 62.14 14.56 25.87
N LEU A 480 63.09 14.04 25.09
CA LEU A 480 62.83 13.00 24.10
C LEU A 480 62.46 11.67 24.75
N LYS A 481 63.12 11.32 25.86
CA LYS A 481 62.70 10.16 26.66
C LYS A 481 61.28 10.35 27.17
N ALA A 482 60.95 11.52 27.71
CA ALA A 482 59.59 11.84 28.15
C ALA A 482 58.58 11.85 27.00
N LEU A 483 58.95 12.31 25.80
CA LEU A 483 58.09 12.26 24.61
C LEU A 483 57.81 10.81 24.19
N VAL A 484 58.84 9.96 24.16
CA VAL A 484 58.67 8.53 23.84
C VAL A 484 57.91 7.79 24.93
N GLU A 485 58.17 8.10 26.20
CA GLU A 485 57.39 7.56 27.33
C GLU A 485 55.96 8.09 27.30
N GLN A 486 55.71 9.32 26.85
CA GLN A 486 54.36 9.84 26.66
C GLN A 486 53.65 9.14 25.52
N ASP A 487 54.28 8.92 24.36
CA ASP A 487 53.68 8.16 23.26
C ASP A 487 53.39 6.70 23.65
N VAL A 488 54.22 6.10 24.52
CA VAL A 488 54.06 4.73 25.03
C VAL A 488 53.13 4.65 26.25
N SER A 489 53.03 5.71 27.06
CA SER A 489 52.11 5.80 28.20
C SER A 489 50.76 6.34 27.76
N MET A 490 50.60 7.03 26.64
CA MET A 490 49.28 7.30 26.05
C MET A 490 48.56 6.00 25.69
N ASP A 491 49.33 4.92 25.42
CA ASP A 491 48.82 3.54 25.29
C ASP A 491 48.47 2.87 26.65
N MET A 492 48.84 3.44 27.81
CA MET A 492 48.72 2.80 29.15
C MET A 492 47.98 3.65 30.23
N ASP A 493 48.07 4.98 30.20
CA ASP A 493 47.47 5.96 31.14
C ASP A 493 46.12 6.53 30.66
N GLY A 494 45.57 6.02 29.55
CA GLY A 494 44.13 6.15 29.26
C GLY A 494 43.23 5.51 30.34
N ALA A 495 43.83 4.87 31.35
CA ALA A 495 43.20 4.15 32.45
C ALA A 495 43.22 4.90 33.81
N ASP A 496 43.84 6.08 33.94
CA ASP A 496 43.78 6.85 35.20
C ASP A 496 43.63 8.37 34.97
N GLY A 497 42.55 8.72 34.29
CA GLY A 497 42.02 10.08 34.29
C GLY A 497 40.99 10.22 35.41
N SER A 498 41.41 10.73 36.58
CA SER A 498 40.50 11.13 37.64
C SER A 498 39.35 11.98 37.07
N ILE A 499 38.15 11.41 37.13
CA ILE A 499 36.89 12.05 36.73
C ILE A 499 36.56 13.11 37.80
N GLU A 500 37.18 14.28 37.70
CA GLU A 500 36.53 15.50 38.18
C GLU A 500 35.47 15.86 37.15
N GLY A 501 34.28 15.27 37.32
CA GLY A 501 33.07 15.78 36.70
C GLY A 501 32.84 17.22 37.14
N PRO A 502 32.19 18.06 36.32
CA PRO A 502 31.66 19.31 36.83
C PRO A 502 30.60 18.98 37.89
N ASP A 503 30.99 19.06 39.15
CA ASP A 503 30.10 19.19 40.28
C ASP A 503 29.19 20.41 40.01
N ALA A 504 27.89 20.16 39.98
CA ALA A 504 26.83 21.17 40.07
C ALA A 504 26.95 22.41 39.16
N ALA A 505 26.59 22.26 37.88
CA ALA A 505 26.07 23.37 37.07
C ALA A 505 24.87 22.97 36.19
N PHE A 506 24.13 21.95 36.62
CA PHE A 506 22.71 21.81 36.27
C PHE A 506 21.92 22.32 37.47
N GLU A 507 21.99 23.63 37.70
CA GLU A 507 20.99 24.32 38.51
C GLU A 507 19.64 24.16 37.79
N ASP A 508 18.78 23.43 38.48
CA ASP A 508 17.34 23.61 38.59
C ASP A 508 16.85 24.94 38.00
N ASP A 509 16.41 24.92 36.73
CA ASP A 509 15.45 25.90 36.22
C ASP A 509 14.06 25.46 36.73
N SER A 510 13.93 25.46 38.06
CA SER A 510 12.67 25.36 38.80
C SER A 510 12.16 26.76 39.12
N ASP A 511 11.97 27.58 38.09
CA ASP A 511 11.16 28.80 38.22
C ASP A 511 10.53 29.17 36.87
N ASP A 512 9.71 28.26 36.34
CA ASP A 512 8.61 28.62 35.45
C ASP A 512 7.39 27.78 35.86
N SER A 513 6.89 28.12 37.04
CA SER A 513 5.55 27.75 37.49
C SER A 513 4.55 28.71 36.85
N ASP A 514 4.25 28.55 35.56
CA ASP A 514 3.04 29.09 34.97
C ASP A 514 2.58 28.23 33.78
N ASP A 515 1.43 27.57 33.97
CA ASP A 515 0.53 27.00 32.98
C ASP A 515 1.12 26.08 31.88
N MET A 516 1.56 24.87 32.26
CA MET A 516 1.56 23.74 31.32
C MET A 516 0.19 23.05 31.36
N GLU A 517 -0.83 23.73 30.83
CA GLU A 517 -2.10 23.12 30.45
C GLU A 517 -1.79 22.11 29.33
N MET A 518 -1.93 20.82 29.64
CA MET A 518 -1.83 19.71 28.69
C MET A 518 -2.90 19.88 27.60
N VAL A 519 -2.56 20.55 26.51
CA VAL A 519 -3.39 20.57 25.30
C VAL A 519 -3.34 19.17 24.67
N PRO A 520 -4.48 18.50 24.48
CA PRO A 520 -4.51 17.17 23.90
C PRO A 520 -4.11 17.23 22.43
N VAL A 521 -3.22 16.32 22.02
CA VAL A 521 -2.81 16.08 20.64
C VAL A 521 -4.04 15.86 19.75
N PRO A 522 -4.35 16.74 18.78
CA PRO A 522 -5.26 16.39 17.71
C PRO A 522 -4.47 15.82 16.54
N MET A 523 -5.01 14.73 15.98
CA MET A 523 -4.60 14.14 14.71
C MET A 523 -4.43 15.19 13.61
N LEU A 524 -3.35 15.10 12.84
CA LEU A 524 -3.13 15.70 11.49
C LEU A 524 -1.87 15.01 10.93
N ALA A 525 -1.86 14.09 9.96
CA ALA A 525 -2.75 13.89 8.80
C ALA A 525 -2.96 15.17 7.96
N ASP A 526 -1.87 15.89 7.66
CA ASP A 526 -1.73 16.68 6.42
C ASP A 526 -0.32 17.28 6.29
N ALA A 527 0.60 16.55 5.65
CA ALA A 527 1.88 17.10 5.20
C ALA A 527 2.43 16.36 3.95
N LEU A 528 1.54 15.86 3.10
CA LEU A 528 1.86 15.35 1.76
C LEU A 528 0.82 15.86 0.77
N ARG A 529 0.87 17.16 0.50
CA ARG A 529 0.28 17.82 -0.69
C ARG A 529 0.85 19.24 -0.79
N THR A 530 2.02 19.37 -1.40
CA THR A 530 2.36 20.42 -2.38
C THR A 530 3.63 20.04 -3.12
#